data_AF-A0A813E181-F1
#
_entry.id   AF-A0A813E181-F1
#
_cell.length_a   1.000
_cell.length_b   1.000
_cell.length_c   1.000
_cell.angle_alpha   90.00
_cell.angle_beta   90.00
_cell.angle_gamma   90.00
#
_symmetry.space_group_name_H-M   'P 1'
#
loop_
_entity.id
_entity.type
_entity.pdbx_description
1 polymer ?
#
loop_
_entity_poly.entity_id
_entity_poly.type
_entity_poly.pdbx_seq_one_letter_code
_entity_poly.pdbx_strand_id
1 'polypeptide(L)'
;AETFQGREFLAAHCRRTDFLYARKDTTPGLEAIASQLDAALARTGLNQVFIATDAPDQLREGLRQHVKLGTVHFFQESSKGPGAAVGELWHEGQLAAVEMWVAARSSHFIGTKESRFSMHIQLERSWLGKPAATSLQEFCKEDPGDAFCSAPLSRPSQRKGSHHSEYWEL
;
A
#
# COMPACT_ATOMS: atom_id res chain seq x y z
N ALA A 1 -2.45 7.14 10.57
CA ALA A 1 -3.62 7.81 10.02
C ALA A 1 -4.54 6.73 9.48
N GLU A 2 -5.77 6.66 9.98
CA GLU A 2 -6.79 5.75 9.44
C GLU A 2 -7.56 6.39 8.28
N THR A 3 -7.50 7.71 8.20
CA THR A 3 -8.09 8.52 7.15
C THR A 3 -7.10 9.59 6.69
N PHE A 4 -7.24 10.00 5.43
CA PHE A 4 -6.63 11.21 4.90
C PHE A 4 -7.70 12.28 4.78
N GLN A 5 -7.49 13.42 5.46
CA GLN A 5 -8.46 14.52 5.47
C GLN A 5 -9.88 14.06 5.89
N GLY A 6 -9.96 13.13 6.85
CA GLY A 6 -11.24 12.56 7.31
C GLY A 6 -11.89 11.55 6.38
N ARG A 7 -11.23 11.14 5.28
CA ARG A 7 -11.72 10.13 4.34
C ARG A 7 -10.88 8.86 4.36
N GLU A 8 -11.55 7.72 4.25
CA GLU A 8 -10.90 6.44 4.03
C GLU A 8 -10.10 6.43 2.72
N PHE A 9 -9.07 5.60 2.68
CA PHE A 9 -8.16 5.53 1.53
C PHE A 9 -7.80 4.09 1.19
N LEU A 10 -7.49 3.87 -0.08
CA LEU A 10 -6.86 2.66 -0.60
C LEU A 10 -5.35 2.76 -0.32
N ALA A 11 -4.69 1.69 0.11
CA ALA A 11 -3.23 1.63 0.05
C ALA A 11 -2.77 0.62 -0.99
N ALA A 12 -1.66 0.94 -1.65
CA ALA A 12 -0.99 0.04 -2.57
C ALA A 12 0.50 -0.02 -2.25
N HIS A 13 1.10 -1.20 -2.41
CA HIS A 13 2.53 -1.37 -2.39
C HIS A 13 3.01 -1.83 -3.76
N CYS A 14 3.83 -1.01 -4.41
CA CYS A 14 4.42 -1.26 -5.73
C CYS A 14 5.92 -1.49 -5.59
N ARG A 15 6.35 -2.76 -5.48
CA ARG A 15 7.78 -3.13 -5.48
C ARG A 15 8.27 -3.21 -6.92
N ARG A 16 9.36 -2.51 -7.23
CA ARG A 16 9.87 -2.43 -8.60
C ARG A 16 11.34 -2.74 -8.78
N THR A 17 12.25 -2.10 -8.06
CA THR A 17 13.68 -2.04 -8.39
C THR A 17 14.26 -3.38 -8.89
N ASP A 18 14.56 -4.30 -7.98
CA ASP A 18 15.07 -5.64 -8.28
C ASP A 18 14.01 -6.54 -8.96
N PHE A 19 12.73 -6.26 -8.70
CA PHE A 19 11.59 -7.02 -9.21
C PHE A 19 11.45 -6.93 -10.74
N LEU A 20 11.81 -5.80 -11.36
CA LEU A 20 11.79 -5.64 -12.82
C LEU A 20 12.68 -6.67 -13.53
N TYR A 21 13.76 -7.12 -12.88
CA TYR A 21 14.67 -8.12 -13.42
C TYR A 21 14.33 -9.53 -12.92
N ALA A 22 14.19 -9.70 -11.61
CA ALA A 22 14.02 -11.00 -10.97
C ALA A 22 12.58 -11.57 -11.06
N ARG A 23 11.60 -10.72 -11.36
CA ARG A 23 10.15 -11.01 -11.33
C ARG A 23 9.40 -10.36 -12.50
N LYS A 24 10.07 -10.18 -13.65
CA LYS A 24 9.51 -9.51 -14.84
C LYS A 24 8.13 -10.02 -15.26
N ASP A 25 7.84 -11.31 -15.07
CA ASP A 25 6.59 -11.95 -15.51
C ASP A 25 5.41 -11.64 -14.58
N THR A 26 5.67 -11.14 -13.38
CA THR A 26 4.64 -10.77 -12.39
C THR A 26 4.65 -9.28 -12.06
N THR A 27 5.72 -8.54 -12.36
CA THR A 27 5.78 -7.09 -12.13
C THR A 27 5.02 -6.31 -13.21
N PRO A 28 3.95 -5.58 -12.84
CA PRO A 28 3.15 -4.81 -13.80
C PRO A 28 3.83 -3.56 -14.34
N GLY A 29 3.36 -3.11 -15.51
CA GLY A 29 3.65 -1.80 -16.10
C GLY A 29 2.90 -0.66 -15.41
N LEU A 30 3.23 0.59 -15.76
CA LEU A 30 2.62 1.79 -15.17
C LEU A 30 1.10 1.83 -15.42
N GLU A 31 0.70 1.58 -16.66
CA GLU A 31 -0.68 1.61 -17.13
C GLU A 31 -1.51 0.50 -16.47
N ALA A 32 -0.94 -0.69 -16.34
CA ALA A 32 -1.58 -1.81 -15.65
C ALA A 32 -1.76 -1.54 -14.15
N ILE A 33 -0.79 -0.89 -13.49
CA ILE A 33 -0.94 -0.46 -12.09
C ILE A 33 -2.07 0.56 -11.99
N ALA A 34 -2.05 1.61 -12.81
CA ALA A 34 -3.03 2.69 -12.75
C ALA A 34 -4.46 2.18 -12.99
N SER A 35 -4.65 1.32 -13.99
CA SER A 35 -5.97 0.74 -14.29
C SER A 35 -6.50 -0.13 -13.14
N GLN A 36 -5.64 -0.96 -12.54
CA GLN A 36 -6.02 -1.77 -11.38
C GLN A 36 -6.33 -0.94 -10.14
N LEU A 37 -5.65 0.20 -9.95
CA LEU A 37 -5.97 1.16 -8.90
C LEU A 37 -7.33 1.81 -9.14
N ASP A 38 -7.61 2.28 -10.35
CA ASP A 38 -8.91 2.86 -10.71
C ASP A 38 -10.04 1.83 -10.52
N ALA A 39 -9.87 0.60 -10.99
CA ALA A 39 -10.84 -0.47 -10.78
C ALA A 39 -11.10 -0.74 -9.29
N ALA A 40 -10.04 -0.72 -8.46
CA ALA A 40 -10.19 -0.90 -7.02
C ALA A 40 -10.89 0.29 -6.34
N LEU A 41 -10.55 1.52 -6.72
CA LEU A 41 -11.21 2.74 -6.24
C LEU A 41 -12.70 2.72 -6.57
N ALA A 42 -13.06 2.35 -7.82
CA ALA A 42 -14.44 2.21 -8.25
C ALA A 42 -15.22 1.16 -7.43
N ARG A 43 -14.65 -0.04 -7.25
CA ARG A 43 -15.29 -1.12 -6.48
C ARG A 43 -15.49 -0.79 -5.00
N THR A 44 -14.55 -0.06 -4.42
CA THR A 44 -14.56 0.27 -2.98
C THR A 44 -15.28 1.58 -2.67
N GLY A 45 -15.54 2.42 -3.66
CA GLY A 45 -16.09 3.77 -3.47
C GLY A 45 -15.08 4.77 -2.89
N LEU A 46 -13.79 4.41 -2.85
CA LEU A 46 -12.72 5.26 -2.33
C LEU A 46 -12.25 6.24 -3.42
N ASN A 47 -11.75 7.42 -3.02
CA ASN A 47 -11.28 8.47 -3.93
C ASN A 47 -9.85 8.95 -3.64
N GLN A 48 -9.12 8.23 -2.79
CA GLN A 48 -7.72 8.52 -2.46
C GLN A 48 -6.94 7.22 -2.36
N VAL A 49 -5.69 7.25 -2.83
CA VAL A 49 -4.77 6.13 -2.76
C VAL A 49 -3.43 6.56 -2.19
N PHE A 50 -2.94 5.86 -1.18
CA PHE A 50 -1.57 5.92 -0.70
C PHE A 50 -0.73 4.86 -1.41
N ILE A 51 0.42 5.23 -1.98
CA ILE A 51 1.32 4.29 -2.65
C ILE A 51 2.67 4.26 -1.94
N ALA A 52 3.02 3.09 -1.40
CA ALA A 52 4.37 2.75 -0.95
C ALA A 52 5.15 2.17 -2.12
N THR A 53 6.31 2.74 -2.45
CA THR A 53 7.10 2.25 -3.59
C THR A 53 8.57 2.63 -3.49
N ASP A 54 9.44 1.70 -3.88
CA ASP A 54 10.87 1.87 -4.10
C ASP A 54 11.20 2.42 -5.50
N ALA A 55 10.18 2.81 -6.28
CA ALA A 55 10.36 3.33 -7.62
C ALA A 55 10.89 4.77 -7.65
N PRO A 56 11.62 5.16 -8.70
CA PRO A 56 12.10 6.53 -8.89
C PRO A 56 10.93 7.52 -9.13
N ASP A 57 11.20 8.80 -8.91
CA ASP A 57 10.19 9.86 -8.98
C ASP A 57 9.46 9.95 -10.32
N GLN A 58 10.11 9.60 -11.43
CA GLN A 58 9.47 9.55 -12.75
C GLN A 58 8.24 8.61 -12.77
N LEU A 59 8.33 7.46 -12.10
CA LEU A 59 7.18 6.55 -12.02
C LEU A 59 6.12 7.07 -11.05
N ARG A 60 6.54 7.68 -9.94
CA ARG A 60 5.60 8.28 -8.99
C ARG A 60 4.75 9.35 -9.69
N GLU A 61 5.37 10.17 -10.50
CA GLU A 61 4.69 11.16 -11.31
C GLU A 61 3.82 10.53 -12.40
N GLY A 62 4.32 9.49 -13.08
CA GLY A 62 3.51 8.69 -13.99
C GLY A 62 2.24 8.16 -13.31
N LEU A 63 2.33 7.63 -12.10
CA LEU A 63 1.17 7.13 -11.35
C LEU A 63 0.19 8.24 -10.99
N ARG A 64 0.66 9.43 -10.60
CA ARG A 64 -0.22 10.59 -10.37
C ARG A 64 -1.01 10.99 -11.62
N GLN A 65 -0.39 10.86 -12.79
CA GLN A 65 -1.01 11.25 -14.06
C GLN A 65 -1.96 10.19 -14.63
N HIS A 66 -1.70 8.90 -14.36
CA HIS A 66 -2.43 7.80 -14.98
C HIS A 66 -3.59 7.28 -14.12
N VAL A 67 -3.55 7.45 -12.80
CA VAL A 67 -4.69 7.13 -11.92
C VAL A 67 -5.72 8.25 -12.05
N LYS A 68 -6.95 7.91 -12.47
CA LYS A 68 -7.98 8.91 -12.83
C LYS A 68 -9.06 9.06 -11.77
N LEU A 69 -9.36 8.00 -11.02
CA LEU A 69 -10.51 7.98 -10.11
C LEU A 69 -10.18 8.44 -8.69
N GLY A 70 -8.91 8.65 -8.36
CA GLY A 70 -8.54 9.08 -7.02
C GLY A 70 -7.23 9.85 -6.94
N THR A 71 -7.09 10.61 -5.85
CA THR A 71 -5.88 11.37 -5.57
C THR A 71 -4.77 10.44 -5.10
N VAL A 72 -3.61 10.51 -5.75
CA VAL A 72 -2.44 9.69 -5.41
C VAL A 72 -1.55 10.42 -4.40
N HIS A 73 -1.28 9.76 -3.28
CA HIS A 73 -0.42 10.22 -2.20
C HIS A 73 0.80 9.31 -2.08
N PHE A 74 1.96 9.95 -1.88
CA PHE A 74 3.20 9.27 -1.50
C PHE A 74 3.67 9.85 -0.17
N PHE A 75 4.37 9.06 0.62
CA PHE A 75 5.07 9.62 1.78
C PHE A 75 6.25 10.46 1.25
N GLN A 76 6.23 11.75 1.55
CA GLN A 76 7.34 12.64 1.26
C GLN A 76 8.06 12.95 2.56
N GLU A 77 9.37 12.79 2.52
CA GLU A 77 10.23 13.21 3.61
C GLU A 77 10.18 14.73 3.71
N SER A 78 9.59 15.24 4.79
CA SER A 78 9.94 16.56 5.30
C SER A 78 11.00 16.38 6.38
N SER A 79 11.99 17.27 6.43
CA SER A 79 13.04 17.34 7.47
C SER A 79 12.54 16.85 8.83
N LYS A 80 13.28 15.95 9.48
CA LYS A 80 12.94 15.21 10.73
C LYS A 80 12.37 16.09 11.87
N GLY A 81 11.13 16.55 11.77
CA GLY A 81 10.39 17.25 12.83
C GLY A 81 11.13 18.42 13.53
N PRO A 82 10.58 18.95 14.63
CA PRO A 82 11.28 19.91 15.47
C PRO A 82 12.41 19.21 16.25
N GLY A 83 13.66 19.61 16.05
CA GLY A 83 14.81 19.17 16.85
C GLY A 83 15.82 18.26 16.16
N ALA A 84 15.58 17.83 14.92
CA ALA A 84 16.63 17.17 14.15
C ALA A 84 17.64 18.15 13.59
N ALA A 85 18.88 17.68 13.44
CA ALA A 85 19.93 18.48 12.82
C ALA A 85 19.54 18.84 11.38
N VAL A 86 19.83 20.06 10.97
CA VAL A 86 19.63 20.52 9.58
C VAL A 86 20.39 19.56 8.66
N GLY A 87 19.66 18.88 7.77
CA GLY A 87 20.22 17.91 6.82
C GLY A 87 20.22 16.45 7.29
N GLU A 88 19.66 16.14 8.46
CA GLU A 88 19.53 14.76 8.92
C GLU A 88 18.37 14.04 8.21
N LEU A 89 18.70 13.31 7.15
CA LEU A 89 17.74 12.51 6.39
C LEU A 89 17.30 11.26 7.18
N TRP A 90 16.05 10.86 6.99
CA TRP A 90 15.49 9.61 7.47
C TRP A 90 16.25 8.45 6.84
N HIS A 91 16.61 7.47 7.64
CA HIS A 91 17.14 6.22 7.12
C HIS A 91 16.05 5.51 6.30
N GLU A 92 16.40 4.84 5.20
CA GLU A 92 15.44 4.17 4.32
C GLU A 92 14.52 3.18 5.07
N GLY A 93 15.06 2.48 6.07
CA GLY A 93 14.28 1.61 6.95
C GLY A 93 13.24 2.35 7.80
N GLN A 94 13.51 3.61 8.19
CA GLN A 94 12.53 4.43 8.91
C GLN A 94 11.41 4.88 7.96
N LEU A 95 11.75 5.28 6.74
CA LEU A 95 10.77 5.60 5.69
C LEU A 95 9.88 4.39 5.40
N ALA A 96 10.48 3.22 5.18
CA ALA A 96 9.79 1.95 4.98
C ALA A 96 8.83 1.62 6.13
N ALA A 97 9.26 1.82 7.38
CA ALA A 97 8.41 1.59 8.54
C ALA A 97 7.18 2.53 8.56
N VAL A 98 7.35 3.81 8.20
CA VAL A 98 6.24 4.76 8.09
C VAL A 98 5.28 4.35 6.96
N GLU A 99 5.80 4.00 5.78
CA GLU A 99 4.99 3.55 4.65
C GLU A 99 4.17 2.30 5.00
N MET A 100 4.78 1.32 5.66
CA MET A 100 4.09 0.13 6.15
C MET A 100 2.99 0.48 7.15
N TRP A 101 3.30 1.37 8.10
CA TRP A 101 2.37 1.79 9.15
C TRP A 101 1.15 2.53 8.59
N VAL A 102 1.35 3.37 7.57
CA VAL A 102 0.27 4.05 6.82
C VAL A 102 -0.53 3.02 6.00
N ALA A 103 0.14 2.18 5.22
CA ALA A 103 -0.53 1.20 4.36
C ALA A 103 -1.38 0.19 5.16
N ALA A 104 -0.90 -0.23 6.34
CA ALA A 104 -1.62 -1.16 7.20
C ALA A 104 -2.95 -0.60 7.74
N ARG A 105 -3.11 0.72 7.78
CA ARG A 105 -4.33 1.36 8.32
C ARG A 105 -5.40 1.68 7.28
N SER A 106 -5.07 1.58 6.00
CA SER A 106 -6.02 1.77 4.89
C SER A 106 -7.27 0.89 5.00
N SER A 107 -8.33 1.28 4.32
CA SER A 107 -9.58 0.51 4.30
C SER A 107 -9.46 -0.71 3.38
N HIS A 108 -8.74 -0.56 2.26
CA HIS A 108 -8.40 -1.64 1.33
C HIS A 108 -6.92 -1.59 0.97
N PHE A 109 -6.28 -2.75 0.77
CA PHE A 109 -4.86 -2.86 0.44
C PHE A 109 -4.61 -3.74 -0.79
N ILE A 110 -3.70 -3.28 -1.66
CA ILE A 110 -3.20 -4.02 -2.82
C ILE A 110 -1.68 -4.20 -2.70
N GLY A 111 -1.23 -5.45 -2.66
CA GLY A 111 0.19 -5.78 -2.55
C GLY A 111 0.88 -6.00 -3.90
N THR A 112 2.20 -6.11 -3.86
CA THR A 112 2.99 -6.74 -4.93
C THR A 112 3.22 -8.22 -4.60
N LYS A 113 2.99 -9.09 -5.59
CA LYS A 113 3.16 -10.55 -5.51
C LYS A 113 4.54 -10.95 -5.01
N GLU A 114 4.59 -11.86 -4.04
CA GLU A 114 5.81 -12.39 -3.40
C GLU A 114 6.68 -11.38 -2.65
N SER A 115 6.28 -10.11 -2.55
CA SER A 115 7.05 -9.13 -1.80
C SER A 115 6.88 -9.33 -0.29
N ARG A 116 8.01 -9.48 0.42
CA ARG A 116 8.06 -9.56 1.89
C ARG A 116 7.50 -8.30 2.56
N PHE A 117 7.67 -7.15 1.92
CA PHE A 117 7.10 -5.88 2.38
C PHE A 117 5.56 -5.92 2.34
N SER A 118 4.98 -6.40 1.23
CA SER A 118 3.51 -6.62 1.12
C SER A 118 3.02 -7.61 2.17
N MET A 119 3.73 -8.73 2.36
CA MET A 119 3.35 -9.76 3.34
C MET A 119 3.34 -9.21 4.76
N HIS A 120 4.28 -8.32 5.10
CA HIS A 120 4.32 -7.70 6.41
C HIS A 120 3.16 -6.72 6.60
N ILE A 121 2.82 -5.91 5.59
CA ILE A 121 1.62 -5.06 5.64
C ILE A 121 0.36 -5.91 5.85
N GLN A 122 0.21 -7.02 5.13
CA GLN A 122 -0.92 -7.93 5.29
C GLN A 122 -1.01 -8.53 6.71
N LEU A 123 0.14 -8.89 7.29
CA LEU A 123 0.22 -9.37 8.67
C LEU A 123 -0.21 -8.29 9.67
N GLU A 124 0.33 -7.07 9.53
CA GLU A 124 -0.01 -5.93 10.38
C GLU A 124 -1.50 -5.58 10.28
N ARG A 125 -2.07 -5.56 9.06
CA ARG A 125 -3.51 -5.40 8.84
C ARG A 125 -4.32 -6.43 9.61
N SER A 126 -3.85 -7.67 9.65
CA SER A 126 -4.52 -8.72 10.39
C SER A 126 -4.45 -8.52 11.90
N TRP A 127 -3.35 -8.02 12.44
CA TRP A 127 -3.24 -7.67 13.86
C TRP A 127 -4.09 -6.46 14.23
N LEU A 128 -4.24 -5.49 13.32
CA LEU A 128 -5.18 -4.38 13.44
C LEU A 128 -6.65 -4.83 13.29
N GLY A 129 -6.91 -6.10 12.96
CA GLY A 129 -8.27 -6.63 12.84
C GLY A 129 -9.00 -6.20 11.57
N LYS A 130 -8.28 -5.76 10.53
CA LYS A 130 -8.86 -5.46 9.22
C LYS A 130 -9.41 -6.77 8.60
N PRO A 131 -10.55 -6.72 7.87
CA PRO A 131 -11.10 -7.90 7.21
C PRO A 131 -10.08 -8.52 6.24
N ALA A 132 -9.98 -9.86 6.24
CA ALA A 132 -9.05 -10.55 5.34
C ALA A 132 -9.29 -10.18 3.87
N ALA A 133 -10.56 -10.11 3.44
CA ALA A 133 -10.94 -9.78 2.07
C ALA A 133 -10.37 -8.43 1.57
N THR A 134 -10.08 -7.48 2.47
CA THR A 134 -9.51 -6.17 2.11
C THR A 134 -7.97 -6.17 2.08
N SER A 135 -7.34 -7.33 2.22
CA SER A 135 -5.87 -7.49 2.30
C SER A 135 -5.31 -8.51 1.32
N LEU A 136 -6.18 -9.29 0.66
CA LEU A 136 -5.79 -10.40 -0.21
C LEU A 136 -5.50 -9.99 -1.66
N GLN A 137 -5.70 -8.73 -2.04
CA GLN A 137 -5.46 -8.30 -3.41
C GLN A 137 -3.96 -8.05 -3.65
N GLU A 138 -3.47 -8.51 -4.80
CA GLU A 138 -2.15 -8.18 -5.35
C GLU A 138 -2.30 -7.64 -6.77
N PHE A 139 -1.30 -6.89 -7.23
CA PHE A 139 -1.24 -6.50 -8.62
C PHE A 139 -1.02 -7.73 -9.52
N CYS A 140 -1.85 -7.82 -10.56
CA CYS A 140 -1.62 -8.68 -11.71
C CYS A 140 -0.62 -8.03 -12.68
N LYS A 141 0.07 -8.85 -13.46
CA LYS A 141 1.00 -8.40 -14.51
C LYS A 141 0.33 -7.47 -15.53
N GLU A 142 -0.85 -7.85 -15.97
CA GLU A 142 -1.76 -7.10 -16.83
C GLU A 142 -3.05 -6.82 -16.07
N ASP A 143 -3.86 -5.88 -16.56
CA ASP A 143 -5.16 -5.61 -15.97
C ASP A 143 -6.12 -6.80 -16.22
N PRO A 144 -6.59 -7.48 -15.16
CA PRO A 144 -7.48 -8.62 -15.30
C PRO A 144 -8.96 -8.22 -15.49
N GLY A 145 -9.29 -6.92 -15.58
CA GLY A 145 -10.66 -6.42 -15.63
C GLY A 145 -11.36 -6.58 -14.27
N ASP A 146 -12.47 -7.34 -14.24
CA ASP A 146 -13.26 -7.54 -13.02
C ASP A 146 -12.63 -8.53 -12.02
N ALA A 147 -11.67 -9.33 -12.46
CA ALA A 147 -10.94 -10.26 -11.59
C ALA A 147 -9.82 -9.54 -10.81
N PHE A 148 -9.19 -10.22 -9.86
CA PHE A 148 -7.98 -9.73 -9.20
C PHE A 148 -7.02 -10.87 -8.87
N CYS A 149 -5.72 -10.55 -8.84
CA CYS A 149 -4.71 -11.49 -8.38
C CYS A 149 -4.76 -11.57 -6.86
N SER A 150 -4.86 -12.79 -6.33
CA SER A 150 -4.91 -13.02 -4.89
C SER A 150 -3.50 -13.19 -4.31
N ALA A 151 -3.33 -12.85 -3.03
CA ALA A 151 -2.16 -13.11 -2.19
C ALA A 151 -2.31 -14.46 -1.46
N PRO A 152 -2.00 -15.62 -2.07
CA PRO A 152 -2.17 -16.92 -1.42
C PRO A 152 -1.25 -17.10 -0.21
N LEU A 153 -0.17 -16.31 -0.11
CA LEU A 153 0.81 -16.36 0.98
C LEU A 153 0.45 -15.44 2.15
N SER A 154 -0.66 -14.69 2.06
CA SER A 154 -1.16 -13.89 3.18
C SER A 154 -1.52 -14.80 4.35
N ARG A 155 -1.04 -14.45 5.55
CA ARG A 155 -1.31 -15.21 6.79
C ARG A 155 -2.12 -14.37 7.76
N PRO A 156 -3.44 -14.24 7.56
CA PRO A 156 -4.26 -13.54 8.52
C PRO A 156 -4.29 -14.31 9.86
N SER A 157 -4.12 -13.58 10.96
CA SER A 157 -4.49 -14.04 12.29
C SER A 157 -5.96 -14.45 12.31
N GLN A 158 -6.21 -15.68 12.74
CA GLN A 158 -7.56 -16.25 12.90
C GLN A 158 -8.25 -15.76 14.18
N ARG A 159 -7.55 -15.04 15.05
CA ARG A 159 -8.04 -14.60 16.37
C ARG A 159 -7.70 -13.13 16.60
N LYS A 160 -8.68 -12.36 17.07
CA LYS A 160 -8.41 -11.06 17.70
C LYS A 160 -7.85 -11.32 19.09
N GLY A 161 -6.81 -10.58 19.48
CA GLY A 161 -6.26 -10.67 20.84
C GLY A 161 -7.32 -10.24 21.86
N SER A 162 -7.30 -10.82 23.07
CA SER A 162 -8.28 -10.53 24.14
C SER A 162 -8.35 -9.05 24.52
N HIS A 163 -7.26 -8.31 24.30
CA HIS A 163 -7.13 -6.87 24.61
C HIS A 163 -7.29 -5.97 23.38
N HIS A 164 -7.75 -6.50 22.23
CA HIS A 164 -7.83 -5.71 20.99
C HIS A 164 -8.76 -4.48 21.14
N SER A 165 -9.93 -4.66 21.76
CA SER A 165 -10.87 -3.56 22.03
C SER A 165 -10.30 -2.53 23.00
N GLU A 166 -9.55 -2.96 24.03
CA GLU A 166 -8.97 -2.06 25.05
C GLU A 166 -7.91 -1.10 24.50
N TYR A 167 -7.19 -1.50 23.45
CA TYR A 167 -6.11 -0.70 22.86
C TYR A 167 -6.54 0.12 21.64
N TRP A 168 -7.56 -0.30 20.91
CA TRP A 168 -7.86 0.25 19.57
C TRP A 168 -9.28 0.84 19.42
N GLU A 169 -10.18 0.65 20.38
CA GLU A 169 -11.56 1.20 20.35
C GLU A 169 -11.76 2.39 21.31
N LEU A 170 -10.67 3.02 21.77
CA LEU A 170 -10.67 4.23 22.62
C LEU A 170 -10.95 5.51 21.83
#